data_AF-A0A1Y2E3X3-F1
#
_entry.id   AF-A0A1Y2E3X3-F1
#
_cell.length_a   1.000
_cell.length_b   1.000
_cell.length_c   1.000
_cell.angle_alpha   90.00
_cell.angle_beta   90.00
_cell.angle_gamma   90.00
#
_symmetry.space_group_name_H-M   'P 1'
#
loop_
_entity.id
_entity.type
_entity.pdbx_description
1 polymer ?
#
loop_
_entity_poly.entity_id
_entity_poly.type
_entity_poly.pdbx_seq_one_letter_code
_entity_poly.pdbx_strand_id
1 'polypeptide(L)'
;MDSLKAHPYLIPTLTTISATALTTLLALAIKDYRAYTSLGPHGLPDTFRGWATQLYMTRLGARKDVTVPAPYDLARAAQTTGDAIAATTSYLRRSGGKRLSLRQGPRPTIPGFVAPQRQVTDVASPERKGEMFEYLGKLVAANMELLQSELSVLEGPVPAVQIRKGLERPAVLEKTRGELVHVHILDGSTHLVLSLADQKHIIKQGWGQRHRLSGGRILPWGYTLVYAPKDEGEMGVWKEVVGAAENVIVAVLDGGAEIVVVISTTGRRHKKREEGCGPHNDGVPEYHQIVAYESAGMFEELVAGPFDYRLSIRSPRRFA
;
A
#
# COMPACT_ATOMS: atom_id res chain seq x y z
N MET A 1 -12.99 -48.39 39.04
CA MET A 1 -12.46 -49.42 38.11
C MET A 1 -13.56 -50.21 37.41
N ASP A 2 -14.80 -50.25 37.93
CA ASP A 2 -15.89 -51.05 37.32
C ASP A 2 -16.53 -50.44 36.06
N SER A 3 -16.54 -49.10 35.93
CA SER A 3 -17.10 -48.42 34.74
C SER A 3 -16.30 -48.67 33.45
N LEU A 4 -14.99 -48.91 33.53
CA LEU A 4 -14.14 -49.19 32.36
C LEU A 4 -14.31 -50.62 31.82
N LYS A 5 -14.72 -51.58 32.67
CA LYS A 5 -15.03 -52.96 32.26
C LYS A 5 -16.37 -53.07 31.52
N ALA A 6 -17.31 -52.17 31.80
CA ALA A 6 -18.65 -52.17 31.18
C ALA A 6 -18.64 -51.72 29.70
N HIS A 7 -17.58 -51.05 29.24
CA HIS A 7 -17.49 -50.54 27.88
C HIS A 7 -16.07 -50.71 27.29
N PRO A 8 -15.69 -51.93 26.87
CA PRO A 8 -14.34 -52.26 26.41
C PRO A 8 -13.89 -51.47 25.17
N TYR A 9 -14.83 -50.84 24.46
CA TYR A 9 -14.56 -50.02 23.28
C TYR A 9 -14.36 -48.53 23.56
N LEU A 10 -14.64 -48.03 24.79
CA LEU A 10 -14.54 -46.59 25.07
C LEU A 10 -13.11 -46.05 24.95
N ILE A 11 -12.13 -46.72 25.55
CA ILE A 11 -10.72 -46.31 25.49
C ILE A 11 -10.20 -46.29 24.03
N PRO A 12 -10.28 -47.37 23.23
CA PRO A 12 -9.78 -47.34 21.85
C PRO A 12 -10.53 -46.36 20.96
N THR A 13 -11.83 -46.14 21.20
CA THR A 13 -12.62 -45.12 20.46
C THR A 13 -12.14 -43.71 20.79
N LEU A 14 -11.93 -43.38 22.07
CA LEU A 14 -11.41 -42.08 22.50
C LEU A 14 -9.99 -41.83 21.98
N THR A 15 -9.12 -42.85 22.02
CA THR A 15 -7.76 -42.76 21.45
C THR A 15 -7.81 -42.51 19.94
N THR A 16 -8.66 -43.22 19.20
CA THR A 16 -8.79 -43.05 17.74
C THR A 16 -9.32 -41.67 17.37
N ILE A 17 -10.34 -41.17 18.08
CA ILE A 17 -10.87 -39.81 17.90
C ILE A 17 -9.79 -38.78 18.18
N SER A 18 -9.04 -38.95 19.28
CA SER A 18 -7.98 -38.01 19.68
C SER A 18 -6.82 -38.01 18.67
N ALA A 19 -6.40 -39.17 18.18
CA ALA A 19 -5.37 -39.29 17.15
C ALA A 19 -5.81 -38.68 15.82
N THR A 20 -7.07 -38.90 15.41
CA THR A 20 -7.65 -38.31 14.19
C THR A 20 -7.72 -36.79 14.29
N ALA A 21 -8.19 -36.26 15.44
CA ALA A 21 -8.26 -34.84 15.69
C ALA A 21 -6.86 -34.20 15.69
N LEU A 22 -5.90 -34.80 16.38
CA LEU A 22 -4.51 -34.32 16.42
C LEU A 22 -3.87 -34.32 15.03
N THR A 23 -4.04 -35.41 14.27
CA THR A 23 -3.51 -35.53 12.90
C THR A 23 -4.12 -34.48 11.97
N THR A 24 -5.44 -34.26 12.06
CA THR A 24 -6.14 -33.25 11.28
C THR A 24 -5.66 -31.84 11.63
N LEU A 25 -5.54 -31.52 12.93
CA LEU A 25 -5.03 -30.22 13.39
C LEU A 25 -3.58 -29.98 12.94
N LEU A 26 -2.73 -31.02 13.01
CA LEU A 26 -1.35 -30.93 12.54
C LEU A 26 -1.28 -30.70 11.02
N ALA A 27 -2.08 -31.43 10.23
CA ALA A 27 -2.15 -31.24 8.79
C ALA A 27 -2.61 -29.82 8.41
N LEU A 28 -3.62 -29.29 9.11
CA LEU A 28 -4.09 -27.91 8.92
C LEU A 28 -3.03 -26.89 9.31
N ALA A 29 -2.33 -27.09 10.43
CA ALA A 29 -1.24 -26.22 10.88
C ALA A 29 -0.07 -26.22 9.89
N ILE A 30 0.31 -27.38 9.35
CA ILE A 30 1.36 -27.50 8.32
C ILE A 30 0.92 -26.78 7.04
N LYS A 31 -0.33 -26.95 6.60
CA LYS A 31 -0.87 -26.27 5.41
C LYS A 31 -0.88 -24.75 5.60
N ASP A 32 -1.36 -24.28 6.75
CA ASP A 32 -1.41 -22.85 7.08
C ASP A 32 -0.01 -22.23 7.19
N TYR A 33 0.92 -22.94 7.83
CA TYR A 33 2.33 -22.51 7.92
C TYR A 33 2.98 -22.43 6.53
N ARG A 34 2.76 -23.41 5.65
CA ARG A 34 3.27 -23.37 4.27
C ARG A 34 2.68 -22.23 3.47
N ALA A 35 1.39 -21.94 3.64
CA ALA A 35 0.74 -20.80 2.99
C ALA A 35 1.28 -19.46 3.53
N TYR A 36 1.64 -19.40 4.81
CA TYR A 36 2.28 -18.23 5.41
C TYR A 36 3.68 -18.01 4.84
N THR A 37 4.53 -19.04 4.84
CA THR A 37 5.90 -18.91 4.33
C THR A 37 5.95 -18.69 2.82
N SER A 38 4.95 -19.18 2.06
CA SER A 38 4.87 -18.91 0.61
C SER A 38 4.64 -17.44 0.27
N LEU A 39 4.23 -16.61 1.24
CA LEU A 39 4.17 -15.17 1.03
C LEU A 39 5.55 -14.54 0.90
N GLY A 40 6.60 -15.19 1.39
CA GLY A 40 7.98 -14.71 1.36
C GLY A 40 8.32 -13.69 2.45
N PRO A 41 9.57 -13.21 2.48
CA PRO A 41 10.08 -12.33 3.53
C PRO A 41 9.48 -10.90 3.47
N HIS A 42 9.89 -10.03 4.41
CA HIS A 42 9.40 -8.65 4.66
C HIS A 42 8.09 -8.60 5.48
N GLY A 43 8.03 -7.68 6.46
CA GLY A 43 7.02 -7.71 7.52
C GLY A 43 7.43 -8.63 8.67
N LEU A 44 6.57 -9.60 9.03
CA LEU A 44 6.97 -10.66 9.98
C LEU A 44 7.86 -11.70 9.27
N PRO A 45 8.87 -12.27 9.93
CA PRO A 45 9.75 -13.27 9.32
C PRO A 45 8.98 -14.50 8.85
N ASP A 46 9.35 -15.05 7.69
CA ASP A 46 8.82 -16.30 7.09
C ASP A 46 9.31 -17.57 7.82
N THR A 47 9.29 -17.51 9.15
CA THR A 47 9.69 -18.56 10.07
C THR A 47 8.51 -19.00 10.92
N PHE A 48 8.64 -20.12 11.62
CA PHE A 48 7.65 -20.56 12.60
C PHE A 48 7.31 -19.48 13.64
N ARG A 49 8.30 -18.68 14.06
CA ARG A 49 8.08 -17.58 15.01
C ARG A 49 7.18 -16.50 14.41
N GLY A 50 7.42 -16.07 13.18
CA GLY A 50 6.55 -15.07 12.52
C GLY A 50 5.13 -15.60 12.30
N TRP A 51 5.00 -16.87 11.89
CA TRP A 51 3.70 -17.54 11.78
C TRP A 51 2.95 -17.57 13.12
N ALA A 52 3.62 -17.94 14.21
CA ALA A 52 3.02 -17.94 15.55
C ALA A 52 2.64 -16.51 15.99
N THR A 53 3.47 -15.51 15.68
CA THR A 53 3.18 -14.10 15.99
C THR A 53 1.94 -13.61 15.24
N GLN A 54 1.79 -13.89 13.94
CA GLN A 54 0.60 -13.44 13.21
C GLN A 54 -0.69 -14.15 13.69
N LEU A 55 -0.59 -15.41 14.13
CA LEU A 55 -1.72 -16.10 14.78
C LEU A 55 -2.10 -15.43 16.10
N TYR A 56 -1.11 -15.08 16.93
CA TYR A 56 -1.34 -14.36 18.17
C TYR A 56 -2.03 -13.01 17.93
N MET A 57 -1.58 -12.25 16.94
CA MET A 57 -2.22 -10.99 16.53
C MET A 57 -3.66 -11.21 16.04
N THR A 58 -3.92 -12.30 15.33
CA THR A 58 -5.29 -12.68 14.95
C THR A 58 -6.18 -12.87 16.18
N ARG A 59 -5.67 -13.50 17.24
CA ARG A 59 -6.42 -13.74 18.49
C ARG A 59 -6.60 -12.47 19.32
N LEU A 60 -5.69 -11.51 19.24
CA LEU A 60 -5.78 -10.22 19.93
C LEU A 60 -6.75 -9.21 19.30
N GLY A 61 -7.52 -9.61 18.30
CA GLY A 61 -8.57 -8.77 17.72
C GLY A 61 -8.23 -8.15 16.37
N ALA A 62 -7.31 -8.75 15.61
CA ALA A 62 -7.15 -8.37 14.21
C ALA A 62 -8.47 -8.59 13.45
N ARG A 63 -8.87 -7.57 12.69
CA ARG A 63 -10.15 -7.46 12.03
C ARG A 63 -10.30 -8.49 10.91
N LYS A 64 -11.55 -8.84 10.60
CA LYS A 64 -11.94 -9.74 9.49
C LYS A 64 -12.78 -9.02 8.43
N ASP A 65 -13.44 -7.93 8.80
CA ASP A 65 -14.31 -7.08 7.99
C ASP A 65 -13.53 -6.09 7.10
N VAL A 66 -12.35 -6.47 6.60
CA VAL A 66 -11.41 -5.55 5.92
C VAL A 66 -11.93 -4.96 4.61
N THR A 67 -12.91 -5.61 3.96
CA THR A 67 -13.58 -5.13 2.74
C THR A 67 -14.81 -4.27 3.03
N VAL A 68 -15.15 -4.09 4.31
CA VAL A 68 -16.16 -3.13 4.75
C VAL A 68 -15.42 -1.83 5.08
N PRO A 69 -15.90 -0.66 4.60
CA PRO A 69 -15.36 0.63 5.02
C PRO A 69 -15.30 0.77 6.55
N ALA A 70 -14.45 1.65 7.05
CA ALA A 70 -14.32 1.89 8.50
C ALA A 70 -15.73 2.08 9.15
N PRO A 71 -16.05 1.34 10.22
CA PRO A 71 -17.42 1.18 10.70
C PRO A 71 -17.99 2.37 11.48
N TYR A 72 -17.54 3.62 11.27
CA TYR A 72 -17.95 4.75 12.11
C TYR A 72 -18.31 6.03 11.35
N ASP A 73 -19.14 6.82 12.05
CA ASP A 73 -19.38 8.23 11.80
C ASP A 73 -18.06 8.98 11.60
N LEU A 74 -17.88 9.52 10.40
CA LEU A 74 -16.68 10.25 10.01
C LEU A 74 -16.42 11.45 10.93
N ALA A 75 -17.46 12.06 11.50
CA ALA A 75 -17.32 13.16 12.46
C ALA A 75 -16.71 12.69 13.78
N ARG A 76 -17.10 11.51 14.28
CA ARG A 76 -16.51 10.92 15.50
C ARG A 76 -15.10 10.37 15.25
N ALA A 77 -14.86 9.82 14.05
CA ALA A 77 -13.52 9.40 13.64
C ALA A 77 -12.56 10.60 13.49
N ALA A 78 -13.05 11.72 12.95
CA ALA A 78 -12.31 12.99 12.86
C ALA A 78 -11.82 13.48 14.23
N GLN A 79 -12.68 13.43 15.25
CA GLN A 79 -12.34 13.84 16.61
C GLN A 79 -11.25 12.97 17.26
N THR A 80 -11.09 11.72 16.81
CA THR A 80 -10.15 10.75 17.41
C THR A 80 -8.86 10.56 16.63
N THR A 81 -8.81 11.06 15.38
CA THR A 81 -7.63 10.93 14.50
C THR A 81 -6.71 12.14 14.53
N GLY A 82 -7.05 13.19 15.28
CA GLY A 82 -6.25 14.41 15.41
C GLY A 82 -6.37 15.36 14.21
N ASP A 83 -6.63 14.82 13.02
CA ASP A 83 -6.71 15.57 11.76
C ASP A 83 -8.10 15.44 11.12
N ALA A 84 -9.02 16.34 11.49
CA ALA A 84 -10.40 16.30 10.98
C ALA A 84 -10.48 16.36 9.45
N ILE A 85 -9.55 17.08 8.82
CA ILE A 85 -9.41 17.20 7.37
C ILE A 85 -9.11 15.83 6.73
N ALA A 86 -8.21 15.03 7.33
CA ALA A 86 -7.90 13.68 6.87
C ALA A 86 -9.05 12.68 7.10
N ALA A 87 -10.05 13.03 7.91
CA ALA A 87 -11.23 12.18 8.10
C ALA A 87 -12.37 12.50 7.12
N THR A 88 -12.64 13.78 6.84
CA THR A 88 -13.86 14.19 6.12
C THR A 88 -13.62 14.58 4.66
N THR A 89 -12.41 15.01 4.31
CA THR A 89 -12.11 15.52 2.95
C THR A 89 -11.67 14.38 2.04
N SER A 90 -12.21 14.37 0.81
CA SER A 90 -11.80 13.47 -0.25
C SER A 90 -10.80 14.18 -1.16
N TYR A 91 -9.64 13.56 -1.37
CA TYR A 91 -8.57 14.05 -2.24
C TYR A 91 -8.49 13.27 -3.55
N LEU A 92 -9.30 12.22 -3.71
CA LEU A 92 -9.50 11.54 -4.98
C LEU A 92 -10.23 12.47 -5.97
N ARG A 93 -9.47 13.22 -6.76
CA ARG A 93 -9.96 13.90 -7.97
C ARG A 93 -9.57 13.06 -9.18
N ARG A 94 -10.54 12.47 -9.90
CA ARG A 94 -10.22 11.99 -11.26
C ARG A 94 -9.84 13.17 -12.12
N SER A 95 -8.96 12.93 -13.08
CA SER A 95 -8.89 13.78 -14.28
C SER A 95 -10.30 13.88 -14.90
N GLY A 96 -10.88 15.09 -14.88
CA GLY A 96 -12.24 15.36 -15.37
C GLY A 96 -13.38 15.24 -14.35
N GLY A 97 -13.11 15.18 -13.03
CA GLY A 97 -14.12 15.35 -11.97
C GLY A 97 -15.07 14.16 -11.74
N LYS A 98 -14.84 13.02 -12.38
CA LYS A 98 -15.66 11.81 -12.20
C LYS A 98 -15.23 11.02 -10.96
N ARG A 99 -16.12 10.23 -10.36
CA ARG A 99 -15.74 9.25 -9.33
C ARG A 99 -15.04 8.04 -9.96
N LEU A 100 -14.18 7.36 -9.19
CA LEU A 100 -13.63 6.06 -9.60
C LEU A 100 -14.78 5.09 -9.92
N SER A 101 -14.67 4.40 -11.06
CA SER A 101 -15.59 3.31 -11.42
C SER A 101 -15.31 2.07 -10.56
N LEU A 102 -16.24 1.12 -10.57
CA LEU A 102 -16.01 -0.20 -9.98
C LEU A 102 -14.82 -0.88 -10.67
N ARG A 103 -13.90 -1.45 -9.89
CA ARG A 103 -12.82 -2.30 -10.39
C ARG A 103 -13.43 -3.48 -11.16
N GLN A 104 -12.87 -3.79 -12.32
CA GLN A 104 -13.37 -4.88 -13.15
C GLN A 104 -12.87 -6.23 -12.62
N GLY A 105 -13.78 -7.21 -12.57
CA GLY A 105 -13.50 -8.55 -12.08
C GLY A 105 -13.58 -8.68 -10.55
N PRO A 106 -13.27 -9.88 -10.01
CA PRO A 106 -13.26 -10.10 -8.57
C PRO A 106 -12.12 -9.32 -7.89
N ARG A 107 -12.23 -9.18 -6.57
CA ARG A 107 -11.10 -8.71 -5.74
C ARG A 107 -9.97 -9.73 -5.78
N PRO A 108 -8.70 -9.31 -5.65
CA PRO A 108 -7.61 -10.25 -5.48
C PRO A 108 -7.80 -11.05 -4.19
N THR A 109 -7.32 -12.29 -4.21
CA THR A 109 -7.29 -13.13 -3.01
C THR A 109 -6.18 -12.62 -2.10
N ILE A 110 -6.54 -12.30 -0.86
CA ILE A 110 -5.59 -11.96 0.21
C ILE A 110 -5.78 -12.98 1.32
N PRO A 111 -4.78 -13.83 1.60
CA PRO A 111 -4.86 -14.80 2.68
C PRO A 111 -5.14 -14.11 4.02
N GLY A 112 -5.81 -14.83 4.91
CA GLY A 112 -6.22 -14.32 6.22
C GLY A 112 -5.09 -14.15 7.24
N PHE A 113 -3.86 -13.86 6.81
CA PHE A 113 -2.74 -13.54 7.69
C PHE A 113 -2.78 -12.07 8.12
N VAL A 114 -2.25 -11.75 9.30
CA VAL A 114 -2.22 -10.36 9.79
C VAL A 114 -1.09 -9.58 9.14
N ALA A 115 0.11 -10.16 9.17
CA ALA A 115 1.32 -9.64 8.57
C ALA A 115 2.20 -10.84 8.14
N PRO A 116 2.77 -10.85 6.92
CA PRO A 116 2.53 -9.86 5.86
C PRO A 116 1.09 -9.95 5.31
N GLN A 117 0.50 -8.80 4.96
CA GLN A 117 -0.81 -8.76 4.29
C GLN A 117 -0.61 -8.63 2.78
N ARG A 118 -0.61 -9.75 2.07
CA ARG A 118 -0.29 -9.81 0.63
C ARG A 118 -1.41 -10.37 -0.20
N GLN A 119 -1.48 -9.95 -1.47
CA GLN A 119 -2.34 -10.59 -2.45
C GLN A 119 -1.60 -11.75 -3.11
N VAL A 120 -2.33 -12.83 -3.39
CA VAL A 120 -1.78 -14.03 -4.07
C VAL A 120 -2.34 -14.23 -5.47
N THR A 121 -3.27 -13.37 -5.90
CA THR A 121 -3.77 -13.28 -7.27
C THR A 121 -3.63 -11.84 -7.76
N ASP A 122 -3.82 -11.58 -9.06
CA ASP A 122 -3.66 -10.27 -9.69
C ASP A 122 -2.30 -9.61 -9.43
N VAL A 123 -1.24 -10.42 -9.25
CA VAL A 123 0.13 -9.92 -9.00
C VAL A 123 0.60 -9.05 -10.16
N ALA A 124 1.12 -7.86 -9.86
CA ALA A 124 1.66 -6.97 -10.88
C ALA A 124 2.92 -7.56 -11.53
N SER A 125 3.05 -7.35 -12.85
CA SER A 125 4.25 -7.75 -13.59
C SER A 125 5.49 -6.98 -13.10
N PRO A 126 6.72 -7.47 -13.37
CA PRO A 126 7.94 -6.74 -13.06
C PRO A 126 7.97 -5.33 -13.66
N GLU A 127 7.53 -5.17 -14.90
CA GLU A 127 7.46 -3.89 -15.61
C GLU A 127 6.52 -2.94 -14.89
N ARG A 128 5.32 -3.44 -14.51
CA ARG A 128 4.34 -2.65 -13.79
C ARG A 128 4.87 -2.20 -12.44
N LYS A 129 5.54 -3.08 -11.68
CA LYS A 129 6.19 -2.71 -10.42
C LYS A 129 7.28 -1.66 -10.64
N GLY A 130 8.05 -1.77 -11.73
CA GLY A 130 9.01 -0.75 -12.15
C GLY A 130 8.36 0.62 -12.33
N GLU A 131 7.23 0.70 -13.06
CA GLU A 131 6.48 1.95 -13.22
C GLU A 131 5.96 2.52 -11.89
N MET A 132 5.58 1.65 -10.95
CA MET A 132 5.12 2.06 -9.62
C MET A 132 6.24 2.71 -8.83
N PHE A 133 7.42 2.09 -8.79
CA PHE A 133 8.60 2.66 -8.12
C PHE A 133 9.09 3.94 -8.79
N GLU A 134 9.08 4.00 -10.12
CA GLU A 134 9.42 5.22 -10.88
C GLU A 134 8.46 6.36 -10.54
N TYR A 135 7.15 6.07 -10.44
CA TYR A 135 6.16 7.07 -10.04
C TYR A 135 6.39 7.59 -8.62
N LEU A 136 6.71 6.72 -7.66
CA LEU A 136 7.07 7.15 -6.30
C LEU A 136 8.33 8.01 -6.28
N GLY A 137 9.34 7.68 -7.11
CA GLY A 137 10.52 8.52 -7.28
C GLY A 137 10.17 9.93 -7.77
N LYS A 138 9.29 10.03 -8.78
CA LYS A 138 8.79 11.32 -9.29
C LYS A 138 7.99 12.10 -8.25
N LEU A 139 7.16 11.40 -7.46
CA LEU A 139 6.38 11.99 -6.37
C LEU A 139 7.29 12.66 -5.33
N VAL A 140 8.35 11.97 -4.91
CA VAL A 140 9.35 12.51 -3.96
C VAL A 140 10.11 13.67 -4.59
N ALA A 141 10.57 13.53 -5.84
CA ALA A 141 11.31 14.59 -6.54
C ALA A 141 10.48 15.88 -6.70
N ALA A 142 9.17 15.76 -6.90
CA ALA A 142 8.26 16.91 -7.00
C ALA A 142 8.00 17.59 -5.64
N ASN A 143 8.21 16.90 -4.52
CA ASN A 143 7.86 17.36 -3.17
C ASN A 143 9.02 17.17 -2.19
N MET A 144 10.25 17.42 -2.64
CA MET A 144 11.45 17.10 -1.85
C MET A 144 11.44 17.80 -0.49
N GLU A 145 10.85 18.99 -0.35
CA GLU A 145 10.76 19.69 0.93
C GLU A 145 9.87 18.95 1.95
N LEU A 146 8.90 18.16 1.50
CA LEU A 146 7.92 17.48 2.35
C LEU A 146 8.15 15.97 2.46
N LEU A 147 8.68 15.34 1.41
CA LEU A 147 8.78 13.89 1.28
C LEU A 147 10.22 13.42 1.06
N GLN A 148 10.48 12.17 1.44
CA GLN A 148 11.73 11.47 1.20
C GLN A 148 11.49 9.98 0.93
N SER A 149 12.48 9.33 0.31
CA SER A 149 12.51 7.88 0.14
C SER A 149 13.38 7.24 1.21
N GLU A 150 12.86 6.21 1.89
CA GLU A 150 13.55 5.44 2.93
C GLU A 150 13.10 3.97 2.89
N LEU A 151 13.70 3.11 3.69
CA LEU A 151 13.15 1.78 3.94
C LEU A 151 11.91 1.86 4.84
N SER A 152 10.91 1.04 4.53
CA SER A 152 9.69 0.91 5.32
C SER A 152 10.02 0.56 6.76
N VAL A 153 9.42 1.30 7.69
CA VAL A 153 9.51 1.04 9.13
C VAL A 153 8.50 -0.03 9.57
N LEU A 154 7.51 -0.31 8.73
CA LEU A 154 6.43 -1.27 8.99
C LEU A 154 6.75 -2.64 8.39
N GLU A 155 7.35 -2.68 7.20
CA GLU A 155 7.63 -3.91 6.45
C GLU A 155 9.05 -3.98 5.88
N GLY A 156 9.99 -3.21 6.43
CA GLY A 156 11.38 -3.15 5.94
C GLY A 156 12.08 -4.50 5.74
N PRO A 157 13.07 -4.59 4.83
CA PRO A 157 13.60 -3.52 3.97
C PRO A 157 12.88 -3.40 2.60
N VAL A 158 11.79 -2.64 2.53
CA VAL A 158 11.06 -2.31 1.28
C VAL A 158 11.10 -0.79 1.07
N PRO A 159 11.38 -0.27 -0.14
CA PRO A 159 11.33 1.17 -0.39
C PRO A 159 9.96 1.77 -0.07
N ALA A 160 9.97 2.87 0.66
CA ALA A 160 8.78 3.58 1.11
C ALA A 160 8.97 5.09 0.97
N VAL A 161 7.88 5.78 0.69
CA VAL A 161 7.81 7.24 0.78
C VAL A 161 7.40 7.61 2.19
N GLN A 162 8.16 8.50 2.80
CA GLN A 162 7.92 9.01 4.15
C GLN A 162 7.95 10.54 4.14
N ILE A 163 7.38 11.16 5.17
CA ILE A 163 7.63 12.59 5.42
C ILE A 163 9.12 12.85 5.63
N ARG A 164 9.59 14.03 5.21
CA ARG A 164 10.98 14.44 5.40
C ARG A 164 11.33 14.46 6.89
N LYS A 165 12.49 13.88 7.23
CA LYS A 165 13.07 13.89 8.58
C LYS A 165 13.28 15.34 9.01
N GLY A 166 12.90 15.64 10.26
CA GLY A 166 12.99 16.99 10.82
C GLY A 166 11.73 17.82 10.69
N LEU A 167 10.76 17.41 9.85
CA LEU A 167 9.43 18.00 9.87
C LEU A 167 8.61 17.48 11.03
N GLU A 168 7.69 18.32 11.52
CA GLU A 168 6.66 17.90 12.46
C GLU A 168 5.77 16.84 11.78
N ARG A 169 5.56 15.73 12.47
CA ARG A 169 4.80 14.60 11.93
C ARG A 169 3.30 14.86 12.11
N PRO A 170 2.50 14.85 11.03
CA PRO A 170 1.04 14.88 11.12
C PRO A 170 0.48 13.74 11.98
N ALA A 171 -0.59 13.99 12.73
CA ALA A 171 -1.22 12.99 13.59
C ALA A 171 -1.69 11.76 12.78
N VAL A 172 -2.16 11.97 11.55
CA VAL A 172 -2.56 10.91 10.61
C VAL A 172 -1.43 9.91 10.29
N LEU A 173 -0.16 10.34 10.38
CA LEU A 173 1.03 9.50 10.14
C LEU A 173 1.76 9.08 11.42
N GLU A 174 1.27 9.45 12.62
CA GLU A 174 1.94 9.14 13.88
C GLU A 174 2.16 7.63 14.05
N LYS A 175 1.10 6.85 13.82
CA LYS A 175 1.10 5.39 13.95
C LYS A 175 1.91 4.67 12.87
N THR A 176 2.17 5.31 11.74
CA THR A 176 3.07 4.80 10.69
C THR A 176 4.48 5.38 10.79
N ARG A 177 4.76 6.16 11.86
CA ARG A 177 6.03 6.84 12.11
C ARG A 177 6.48 7.73 10.94
N GLY A 178 5.53 8.28 10.19
CA GLY A 178 5.82 9.15 9.05
C GLY A 178 5.80 8.43 7.70
N GLU A 179 5.67 7.11 7.68
CA GLU A 179 5.53 6.35 6.44
C GLU A 179 4.16 6.60 5.79
N LEU A 180 4.16 7.07 4.55
CA LEU A 180 2.98 7.42 3.78
C LEU A 180 2.55 6.27 2.88
N VAL A 181 3.48 5.70 2.11
CA VAL A 181 3.20 4.65 1.12
C VAL A 181 4.41 3.75 0.89
N HIS A 182 4.17 2.44 0.71
CA HIS A 182 5.15 1.50 0.18
C HIS A 182 4.50 0.48 -0.75
N VAL A 183 5.28 -0.03 -1.71
CA VAL A 183 4.85 -1.05 -2.67
C VAL A 183 5.51 -2.38 -2.31
N HIS A 184 4.72 -3.44 -2.16
CA HIS A 184 5.26 -4.78 -1.96
C HIS A 184 6.03 -5.25 -3.19
N ILE A 185 7.30 -5.58 -3.01
CA ILE A 185 8.21 -6.01 -4.08
C ILE A 185 7.69 -7.28 -4.77
N LEU A 186 7.08 -8.19 -4.02
CA LEU A 186 6.66 -9.50 -4.54
C LEU A 186 5.38 -9.40 -5.38
N ASP A 187 4.31 -8.79 -4.85
CA ASP A 187 2.99 -8.82 -5.48
C ASP A 187 2.54 -7.49 -6.12
N GLY A 188 3.20 -6.37 -5.81
CA GLY A 188 2.84 -5.03 -6.27
C GLY A 188 1.64 -4.40 -5.55
N SER A 189 1.02 -5.07 -4.58
CA SER A 189 0.04 -4.43 -3.72
C SER A 189 0.71 -3.34 -2.88
N THR A 190 -0.06 -2.33 -2.50
CA THR A 190 0.49 -1.08 -1.95
C THR A 190 -0.18 -0.76 -0.64
N HIS A 191 0.63 -0.59 0.41
CA HIS A 191 0.17 -0.02 1.65
C HIS A 191 0.34 1.49 1.64
N LEU A 192 -0.69 2.21 2.07
CA LEU A 192 -0.65 3.66 2.19
C LEU A 192 -1.68 4.20 3.18
N VAL A 193 -1.49 5.44 3.61
CA VAL A 193 -2.42 6.19 4.45
C VAL A 193 -3.30 7.09 3.59
N LEU A 194 -4.61 6.84 3.59
CA LEU A 194 -5.60 7.65 2.89
C LEU A 194 -6.47 8.43 3.87
N SER A 195 -7.15 9.45 3.35
CA SER A 195 -8.28 10.03 4.06
C SER A 195 -9.39 8.98 4.27
N LEU A 196 -10.19 9.10 5.32
CA LEU A 196 -11.27 8.13 5.56
C LEU A 196 -12.36 8.19 4.48
N ALA A 197 -12.58 9.37 3.89
CA ALA A 197 -13.48 9.54 2.75
C ALA A 197 -12.97 8.78 1.52
N ASP A 198 -11.67 8.90 1.21
CA ASP A 198 -11.04 8.22 0.07
C ASP A 198 -10.95 6.71 0.29
N GLN A 199 -10.53 6.27 1.48
CA GLN A 199 -10.52 4.86 1.85
C GLN A 199 -11.91 4.24 1.67
N LYS A 200 -12.95 4.88 2.20
CA LYS A 200 -14.34 4.41 2.06
C LYS A 200 -14.72 4.28 0.58
N HIS A 201 -14.33 5.25 -0.25
CA HIS A 201 -14.61 5.24 -1.68
C HIS A 201 -13.90 4.09 -2.38
N ILE A 202 -12.59 3.93 -2.22
CA ILE A 202 -11.82 2.89 -2.91
C ILE A 202 -12.20 1.48 -2.46
N ILE A 203 -12.56 1.31 -1.18
CA ILE A 203 -13.08 0.03 -0.68
C ILE A 203 -14.42 -0.26 -1.34
N LYS A 204 -15.38 0.67 -1.36
CA LYS A 204 -16.68 0.43 -2.01
C LYS A 204 -16.54 0.09 -3.49
N GLN A 205 -15.58 0.71 -4.17
CA GLN A 205 -15.34 0.49 -5.60
C GLN A 205 -14.43 -0.70 -5.92
N GLY A 206 -14.00 -1.48 -4.93
CA GLY A 206 -13.26 -2.73 -5.18
C GLY A 206 -11.77 -2.57 -5.42
N TRP A 207 -11.19 -1.39 -5.15
CA TRP A 207 -9.77 -1.08 -5.42
C TRP A 207 -8.83 -1.39 -4.25
N GLY A 208 -9.36 -1.63 -3.06
CA GLY A 208 -8.56 -1.96 -1.91
C GLY A 208 -9.36 -2.46 -0.72
N GLN A 209 -8.66 -2.72 0.37
CA GLN A 209 -9.20 -3.16 1.65
C GLN A 209 -8.38 -2.60 2.80
N ARG A 210 -8.95 -2.54 3.99
CA ARG A 210 -8.22 -2.11 5.19
C ARG A 210 -7.13 -3.11 5.58
N HIS A 211 -6.11 -2.63 6.28
CA HIS A 211 -5.26 -3.54 7.04
C HIS A 211 -6.01 -4.11 8.24
N ARG A 212 -5.71 -5.36 8.61
CA ARG A 212 -6.41 -6.06 9.71
C ARG A 212 -6.20 -5.40 11.08
N LEU A 213 -5.14 -4.62 11.25
CA LEU A 213 -4.84 -3.85 12.46
C LEU A 213 -5.26 -2.37 12.39
N SER A 214 -5.86 -1.94 11.28
CA SER A 214 -6.33 -0.56 11.12
C SER A 214 -7.35 -0.18 12.18
N GLY A 215 -7.31 1.08 12.61
CA GLY A 215 -8.24 1.60 13.60
C GLY A 215 -8.07 1.03 15.00
N GLY A 216 -6.95 0.36 15.24
CA GLY A 216 -6.54 -0.15 16.55
C GLY A 216 -5.46 0.73 17.18
N ARG A 217 -4.72 0.15 18.11
CA ARG A 217 -3.55 0.81 18.74
C ARG A 217 -2.36 0.94 17.78
N ILE A 218 -2.23 0.01 16.83
CA ILE A 218 -1.02 -0.14 16.01
C ILE A 218 -1.07 0.68 14.73
N LEU A 219 -2.19 0.68 14.00
CA LEU A 219 -2.31 1.37 12.70
C LEU A 219 -3.49 2.34 12.67
N PRO A 220 -3.39 3.46 11.92
CA PRO A 220 -4.49 4.40 11.77
C PRO A 220 -5.64 3.77 10.98
N TRP A 221 -6.83 4.38 11.08
CA TRP A 221 -7.99 3.92 10.31
C TRP A 221 -7.73 3.99 8.80
N GLY A 222 -7.08 5.05 8.33
CA GLY A 222 -6.76 5.28 6.91
C GLY A 222 -5.71 4.35 6.31
N TYR A 223 -5.06 3.49 7.11
CA TYR A 223 -4.05 2.55 6.61
C TYR A 223 -4.69 1.43 5.78
N THR A 224 -4.42 1.48 4.49
CA THR A 224 -5.14 0.72 3.46
C THR A 224 -4.18 -0.12 2.64
N LEU A 225 -4.63 -1.28 2.20
CA LEU A 225 -4.00 -2.05 1.13
C LEU A 225 -4.75 -1.78 -0.17
N VAL A 226 -4.08 -1.16 -1.13
CA VAL A 226 -4.55 -1.02 -2.52
C VAL A 226 -4.03 -2.19 -3.33
N TYR A 227 -4.92 -2.74 -4.15
CA TYR A 227 -4.61 -3.88 -5.00
C TYR A 227 -3.64 -3.50 -6.11
N ALA A 228 -2.77 -4.44 -6.47
CA ALA A 228 -1.81 -4.26 -7.55
C ALA A 228 -2.54 -4.00 -8.88
N PRO A 229 -2.09 -3.04 -9.70
CA PRO A 229 -2.70 -2.76 -10.99
C PRO A 229 -2.42 -3.87 -12.01
N LYS A 230 -3.49 -4.37 -12.65
CA LYS A 230 -3.38 -5.42 -13.70
C LYS A 230 -2.96 -4.88 -15.07
N ASP A 231 -3.34 -3.64 -15.36
CA ASP A 231 -3.20 -3.02 -16.68
C ASP A 231 -2.99 -1.50 -16.55
N GLU A 232 -2.86 -0.82 -17.69
CA GLU A 232 -2.59 0.63 -17.74
C GLU A 232 -3.76 1.46 -17.17
N GLY A 233 -4.98 0.97 -17.32
CA GLY A 233 -6.16 1.63 -16.75
C GLY A 233 -6.15 1.56 -15.23
N GLU A 234 -5.85 0.39 -14.67
CA GLU A 234 -5.69 0.22 -13.23
C GLU A 234 -4.46 0.98 -12.69
N MET A 235 -3.39 1.08 -13.48
CA MET A 235 -2.22 1.89 -13.12
C MET A 235 -2.55 3.38 -13.03
N GLY A 236 -3.39 3.90 -13.93
CA GLY A 236 -3.92 5.25 -13.83
C GLY A 236 -4.68 5.48 -12.51
N VAL A 237 -5.53 4.53 -12.12
CA VAL A 237 -6.25 4.57 -10.83
C VAL A 237 -5.27 4.50 -9.65
N TRP A 238 -4.27 3.62 -9.70
CA TRP A 238 -3.26 3.52 -8.66
C TRP A 238 -2.52 4.85 -8.45
N LYS A 239 -2.09 5.51 -9.53
CA LYS A 239 -1.45 6.84 -9.49
C LYS A 239 -2.36 7.90 -8.85
N GLU A 240 -3.65 7.92 -9.21
CA GLU A 240 -4.65 8.82 -8.60
C GLU A 240 -4.80 8.57 -7.09
N VAL A 241 -4.78 7.31 -6.66
CA VAL A 241 -4.90 6.94 -5.23
C VAL A 241 -3.65 7.32 -4.44
N VAL A 242 -2.47 7.13 -5.02
CA VAL A 242 -1.20 7.60 -4.40
C VAL A 242 -1.15 9.12 -4.30
N GLY A 243 -1.55 9.83 -5.36
CA GLY A 243 -1.65 11.30 -5.33
C GLY A 243 -2.67 11.80 -4.31
N ALA A 244 -3.78 11.08 -4.09
CA ALA A 244 -4.71 11.42 -3.01
C ALA A 244 -4.07 11.29 -1.62
N ALA A 245 -3.25 10.26 -1.39
CA ALA A 245 -2.52 10.11 -0.13
C ALA A 245 -1.50 11.23 0.12
N GLU A 246 -0.75 11.61 -0.92
CA GLU A 246 0.13 12.79 -0.89
C GLU A 246 -0.63 14.07 -0.55
N ASN A 247 -1.75 14.33 -1.21
CA ASN A 247 -2.54 15.54 -1.00
C ASN A 247 -3.10 15.66 0.42
N VAL A 248 -3.35 14.54 1.12
CA VAL A 248 -3.69 14.56 2.55
C VAL A 248 -2.55 15.20 3.35
N ILE A 249 -1.30 14.82 3.06
CA ILE A 249 -0.12 15.32 3.78
C ILE A 249 0.12 16.79 3.48
N VAL A 250 0.07 17.18 2.20
CA VAL A 250 0.17 18.59 1.79
C VAL A 250 -0.90 19.42 2.49
N ALA A 251 -2.15 19.00 2.45
CA ALA A 251 -3.25 19.75 3.07
C ALA A 251 -3.13 19.86 4.60
N VAL A 252 -2.63 18.83 5.28
CA VAL A 252 -2.43 18.88 6.74
C VAL A 252 -1.24 19.78 7.11
N LEU A 253 -0.13 19.70 6.37
CA LEU A 253 1.07 20.49 6.64
C LEU A 253 0.92 21.97 6.27
N ASP A 254 0.16 22.29 5.21
CA ASP A 254 -0.11 23.68 4.79
C ASP A 254 -1.29 24.34 5.54
N GLY A 255 -1.84 23.68 6.57
CA GLY A 255 -2.95 24.22 7.37
C GLY A 255 -4.29 24.31 6.63
N GLY A 256 -4.50 23.49 5.59
CA GLY A 256 -5.77 23.37 4.87
C GLY A 256 -5.93 24.27 3.64
N ALA A 257 -4.86 24.88 3.13
CA ALA A 257 -4.91 25.59 1.85
C ALA A 257 -5.02 24.59 0.68
N GLU A 258 -6.09 24.69 -0.12
CA GLU A 258 -6.30 23.84 -1.29
C GLU A 258 -5.25 24.16 -2.37
N ILE A 259 -4.21 23.32 -2.52
CA ILE A 259 -3.30 23.40 -3.67
C ILE A 259 -3.84 22.51 -4.79
N VAL A 260 -4.33 23.15 -5.85
CA VAL A 260 -4.70 22.46 -7.08
C VAL A 260 -3.45 22.30 -7.95
N VAL A 261 -2.76 21.17 -7.82
CA VAL A 261 -1.69 20.80 -8.77
C VAL A 261 -2.34 20.26 -10.05
N VAL A 262 -2.45 21.12 -11.08
CA VAL A 262 -2.87 20.69 -12.42
C VAL A 262 -1.64 20.23 -13.19
N ILE A 263 -1.38 18.93 -13.22
CA ILE A 263 -0.40 18.36 -14.15
C ILE A 263 -1.06 18.25 -15.53
N SER A 264 -0.83 19.25 -16.39
CA SER A 264 -1.28 19.25 -17.78
C SER A 264 -0.19 18.64 -18.67
N THR A 265 -0.46 17.50 -19.29
CA THR A 265 0.37 16.95 -20.37
C THR A 265 -0.02 17.62 -21.69
N THR A 266 0.62 18.73 -22.05
CA THR A 266 0.50 19.26 -23.42
C THR A 266 1.43 18.47 -24.34
N GLY A 267 0.89 17.42 -24.95
CA GLY A 267 1.59 16.66 -25.99
C GLY A 267 1.74 17.51 -27.25
N ARG A 268 2.95 18.02 -27.53
CA ARG A 268 3.30 18.53 -28.86
C ARG A 268 3.49 17.31 -29.77
N ARG A 269 2.58 17.10 -30.72
CA ARG A 269 2.77 16.10 -31.80
C ARG A 269 3.98 16.52 -32.65
N HIS A 270 5.12 15.86 -32.45
CA HIS A 270 6.18 15.83 -33.45
C HIS A 270 5.86 14.77 -34.50
N LYS A 271 5.72 15.22 -35.75
CA LYS A 271 5.52 14.38 -36.93
C LYS A 271 6.84 13.65 -37.22
N LYS A 272 6.92 12.35 -36.97
CA LYS A 272 8.13 11.54 -37.23
C LYS A 272 8.20 11.24 -38.75
N ARG A 273 9.32 11.59 -39.40
CA ARG A 273 9.70 11.08 -40.72
C ARG A 273 10.30 9.67 -40.53
N GLU A 274 9.96 8.78 -41.46
CA GLU A 274 10.41 7.39 -41.53
C GLU A 274 11.77 7.28 -42.22
N GLU A 275 12.74 6.67 -41.54
CA GLU A 275 13.92 5.93 -42.06
C GLU A 275 14.30 4.98 -40.89
N GLY A 276 14.69 3.71 -40.98
CA GLY A 276 15.04 2.76 -42.04
C GLY A 276 15.90 1.66 -41.38
N CYS A 277 15.38 0.43 -41.31
CA CYS A 277 15.99 -0.92 -41.16
C CYS A 277 17.33 -1.20 -40.42
N GLY A 278 17.35 -2.26 -39.58
CA GLY A 278 18.55 -3.06 -39.23
C GLY A 278 18.40 -3.95 -37.96
N PRO A 279 18.68 -5.28 -37.96
CA PRO A 279 18.20 -6.22 -36.93
C PRO A 279 19.24 -6.75 -35.91
N HIS A 280 18.69 -7.37 -34.85
CA HIS A 280 19.27 -8.32 -33.86
C HIS A 280 20.41 -7.85 -32.92
N ASN A 281 20.21 -7.99 -31.60
CA ASN A 281 20.60 -9.21 -30.87
C ASN A 281 20.06 -9.26 -29.44
N ASP A 282 19.81 -10.48 -28.97
CA ASP A 282 19.31 -10.82 -27.64
C ASP A 282 20.35 -10.56 -26.55
N GLY A 283 19.94 -9.89 -25.47
CA GLY A 283 20.76 -9.66 -24.29
C GLY A 283 19.88 -9.35 -23.09
N VAL A 284 19.78 -10.30 -22.16
CA VAL A 284 19.14 -10.14 -20.85
C VAL A 284 19.93 -9.09 -20.05
N PRO A 285 19.32 -8.02 -19.52
CA PRO A 285 20.05 -7.13 -18.62
C PRO A 285 20.09 -7.73 -17.22
N GLU A 286 21.29 -8.07 -16.75
CA GLU A 286 21.60 -8.20 -15.33
C GLU A 286 21.34 -6.86 -14.63
N TYR A 287 20.40 -6.83 -13.69
CA TYR A 287 20.19 -5.67 -12.83
C TYR A 287 21.28 -5.62 -11.76
N HIS A 288 22.31 -4.81 -11.99
CA HIS A 288 23.18 -4.33 -10.91
C HIS A 288 22.51 -3.14 -10.23
N GLN A 289 22.18 -3.32 -8.95
CA GLN A 289 21.59 -2.32 -8.08
C GLN A 289 22.65 -1.26 -7.74
N ILE A 290 22.56 -0.08 -8.37
CA ILE A 290 23.42 1.06 -8.01
C ILE A 290 22.82 1.72 -6.77
N VAL A 291 23.43 1.45 -5.62
CA VAL A 291 23.23 2.23 -4.40
C VAL A 291 24.21 3.40 -4.46
N ALA A 292 23.75 4.58 -4.88
CA ALA A 292 24.54 5.79 -4.80
C ALA A 292 24.48 6.34 -3.37
N TYR A 293 25.62 6.30 -2.68
CA TYR A 293 25.89 7.16 -1.52
C TYR A 293 26.41 8.49 -2.05
N GLU A 294 25.81 9.61 -1.63
CA GLU A 294 26.34 10.93 -1.96
C GLU A 294 26.92 11.58 -0.70
N SER A 295 28.25 11.70 -0.71
CA SER A 295 29.01 12.59 0.14
C SER A 295 29.12 13.95 -0.53
N ALA A 296 28.76 14.99 0.23
CA ALA A 296 29.05 16.42 0.06
C ALA A 296 29.83 16.88 -1.21
N GLY A 297 29.19 17.75 -1.99
CA GLY A 297 29.85 18.92 -2.58
C GLY A 297 29.85 19.03 -4.10
N MET A 298 29.46 20.23 -4.54
CA MET A 298 29.62 20.85 -5.86
C MET A 298 28.56 20.61 -6.95
N PHE A 299 27.93 21.73 -7.32
CA PHE A 299 27.09 21.94 -8.50
C PHE A 299 27.91 21.84 -9.79
N GLU A 300 27.35 21.22 -10.83
CA GLU A 300 27.48 21.72 -12.21
C GLU A 300 26.37 21.17 -13.15
N GLU A 301 25.79 22.10 -13.90
CA GLU A 301 25.02 22.06 -15.16
C GLU A 301 23.99 20.94 -15.48
N LEU A 302 22.71 21.36 -15.47
CA LEU A 302 21.58 20.69 -16.14
C LEU A 302 21.73 20.75 -17.67
N VAL A 303 21.84 19.59 -18.34
CA VAL A 303 21.54 19.47 -19.77
C VAL A 303 20.03 19.36 -19.94
N ALA A 304 19.43 20.38 -20.54
CA ALA A 304 17.99 20.48 -20.79
C ALA A 304 17.49 19.37 -21.74
N GLY A 305 16.60 18.50 -21.23
CA GLY A 305 15.76 17.62 -22.03
C GLY A 305 14.57 18.36 -22.66
N PRO A 306 13.88 17.78 -23.66
CA PRO A 306 13.01 18.49 -24.60
C PRO A 306 11.63 18.92 -24.06
N PHE A 307 11.43 18.93 -22.74
CA PHE A 307 10.13 19.23 -22.13
C PHE A 307 10.23 20.46 -21.22
N ASP A 308 9.69 21.56 -21.74
CA ASP A 308 9.60 22.85 -21.05
C ASP A 308 8.36 22.82 -20.13
N TYR A 309 8.56 22.75 -18.82
CA TYR A 309 7.47 22.76 -17.83
C TYR A 309 7.31 24.16 -17.25
N ARG A 310 6.19 24.84 -17.55
CA ARG A 310 5.83 26.09 -16.87
C ARG A 310 5.00 25.81 -15.63
N LEU A 311 5.53 26.20 -14.47
CA LEU A 311 4.78 26.33 -13.22
C LEU A 311 3.93 27.61 -13.30
N SER A 312 2.61 27.51 -13.15
CA SER A 312 1.73 28.67 -13.00
C SER A 312 1.04 28.62 -11.65
N ILE A 313 1.60 29.34 -10.67
CA ILE A 313 0.97 29.56 -9.37
C ILE A 313 -0.06 30.69 -9.52
N ARG A 314 -1.35 30.42 -9.28
CA ARG A 314 -2.36 31.48 -9.09
C ARG A 314 -2.70 31.58 -7.61
N SER A 315 -2.38 32.72 -7.02
CA SER A 315 -2.85 33.12 -5.68
C SER A 315 -4.38 33.26 -5.68
N PRO A 316 -5.09 32.79 -4.64
CA PRO A 316 -6.50 33.10 -4.46
C PRO A 316 -6.64 34.60 -4.21
N ARG A 317 -7.50 35.28 -4.99
CA ARG A 317 -7.88 36.66 -4.70
C ARG A 317 -8.41 36.72 -3.28
N ARG A 318 -7.80 37.56 -2.44
CA ARG A 318 -8.39 37.98 -1.17
C ARG A 318 -9.73 38.63 -1.48
N PHE A 319 -10.83 38.02 -1.07
CA PHE A 319 -12.09 38.73 -0.94
C PHE A 319 -11.94 39.62 0.30
N ALA A 320 -12.03 40.93 0.08
CA ALA A 320 -12.31 41.92 1.12
C ALA A 320 -13.80 41.89 1.45
#